data_AF-A0A962YVW3-F1
#
_entry.id   AF-A0A962YVW3-F1
#
_cell.length_a   1.000
_cell.length_b   1.000
_cell.length_c   1.000
_cell.angle_alpha   90.00
_cell.angle_beta   90.00
_cell.angle_gamma   90.00
#
_symmetry.space_group_name_H-M   'P 1'
#
loop_
_entity.id
_entity.type
_entity.pdbx_description
1 polymer ?
#
loop_
_entity_poly.entity_id
_entity_poly.type
_entity_poly.pdbx_seq_one_letter_code
_entity_poly.pdbx_strand_id
1 'polypeptide(L)'
;GAGDAGDVTITARNLLIDGQNTASFTGIDSTSTSNSTGDGGTINLSIADTLTVRNGGQISAASATTSGGNIALDVARLRLFNGGAISATVYGGFDTEGGNVTINSGNIVALNGGAITAQANQGRGGNILINAEVFLHDAASTDQVLNASSRITGNDGTVQNNAPNTDLSGSLTVLPTNYLSAADQLGDRCGTSDPDSRGRFIVQGRGGLLPGPDDPATVRPVRCRAAPPTSAGTTPPALSSASTLVTAAQGFGNR
;
A
#
# COMPACT_ATOMS: atom_id res chain seq x y z
N GLY A 1 32.33 -20.48 -19.48
CA GLY A 1 33.78 -20.25 -19.65
C GLY A 1 34.45 -20.35 -18.29
N ALA A 2 35.78 -20.30 -18.21
CA ALA A 2 36.44 -20.40 -16.90
C ALA A 2 36.56 -19.05 -16.16
N GLY A 3 36.25 -17.94 -16.84
CA GLY A 3 36.32 -16.61 -16.26
C GLY A 3 35.01 -16.19 -15.58
N ASP A 4 35.14 -15.30 -14.61
CA ASP A 4 34.04 -14.64 -13.91
C ASP A 4 33.21 -13.79 -14.90
N ALA A 5 31.95 -13.52 -14.53
CA ALA A 5 31.15 -12.60 -15.31
C ALA A 5 31.73 -11.18 -15.24
N GLY A 6 31.59 -10.43 -16.34
CA GLY A 6 32.22 -9.11 -16.48
C GLY A 6 31.57 -8.05 -15.61
N ASP A 7 32.37 -7.12 -15.11
CA ASP A 7 31.88 -6.04 -14.25
C ASP A 7 31.11 -4.97 -15.04
N VAL A 8 30.07 -4.42 -14.41
CA VAL A 8 29.27 -3.31 -14.94
C VAL A 8 29.38 -2.12 -14.00
N THR A 9 29.78 -0.97 -14.55
CA THR A 9 29.78 0.30 -13.82
C THR A 9 28.94 1.33 -14.56
N ILE A 10 27.96 1.93 -13.89
CA ILE A 10 27.09 2.95 -14.45
C ILE A 10 27.06 4.17 -13.55
N THR A 11 27.32 5.33 -14.14
CA THR A 11 27.13 6.63 -13.51
C THR A 11 26.10 7.41 -14.29
N ALA A 12 25.02 7.80 -13.63
CA ALA A 12 23.96 8.59 -14.26
C ALA A 12 23.30 9.52 -13.26
N ARG A 13 22.52 10.48 -13.76
CA ARG A 13 21.65 11.26 -12.88
C ARG A 13 20.38 10.49 -12.54
N ASN A 14 19.74 9.92 -13.56
CA ASN A 14 18.54 9.10 -13.43
C ASN A 14 18.73 7.84 -14.26
N LEU A 15 18.20 6.72 -13.78
CA LEU A 15 18.19 5.45 -14.50
C LEU A 15 16.81 4.79 -14.37
N LEU A 16 16.24 4.42 -15.51
CA LEU A 16 14.98 3.69 -15.60
C LEU A 16 15.26 2.34 -16.28
N ILE A 17 14.87 1.27 -15.60
CA ILE A 17 14.82 -0.08 -16.13
C ILE A 17 13.36 -0.50 -16.11
N ASP A 18 12.78 -0.69 -17.29
CA ASP A 18 11.37 -1.03 -17.46
C ASP A 18 11.25 -2.28 -18.32
N GLY A 19 10.93 -3.41 -17.69
CA GLY A 19 10.72 -4.67 -18.38
C GLY A 19 9.43 -4.72 -19.19
N GLN A 20 8.54 -3.73 -19.02
CA GLN A 20 7.24 -3.62 -19.70
C GLN A 20 6.39 -4.89 -19.58
N ASN A 21 6.59 -5.67 -18.51
CA ASN A 21 6.00 -6.98 -18.26
C ASN A 21 6.25 -8.00 -19.39
N THR A 22 7.38 -7.87 -20.08
CA THR A 22 7.80 -8.83 -21.12
C THR A 22 8.43 -10.07 -20.48
N ALA A 23 8.35 -11.20 -21.19
CA ALA A 23 9.01 -12.44 -20.76
C ALA A 23 10.53 -12.41 -21.00
N SER A 24 11.01 -11.48 -21.82
CA SER A 24 12.43 -11.32 -22.10
C SER A 24 13.10 -10.53 -20.98
N PHE A 25 14.31 -10.96 -20.62
CA PHE A 25 15.13 -10.21 -19.68
C PHE A 25 15.34 -8.77 -20.16
N THR A 26 15.11 -7.81 -19.26
CA THR A 26 15.38 -6.40 -19.49
C THR A 26 16.07 -5.81 -18.28
N GLY A 27 17.29 -5.31 -18.47
CA GLY A 27 18.01 -4.56 -17.45
C GLY A 27 19.51 -4.77 -17.49
N ILE A 28 20.13 -4.80 -16.31
CA ILE A 28 21.59 -4.91 -16.16
C ILE A 28 21.92 -6.32 -15.74
N ASP A 29 22.82 -6.97 -16.48
CA ASP A 29 23.21 -8.35 -16.25
C ASP A 29 24.71 -8.50 -16.17
N SER A 30 25.15 -9.20 -15.12
CA SER A 30 26.51 -9.60 -14.83
C SER A 30 26.52 -11.04 -14.32
N THR A 31 25.63 -11.88 -14.87
CA THR A 31 25.37 -13.23 -14.41
C THR A 31 26.37 -14.24 -14.96
N SER A 32 26.82 -15.18 -14.12
CA SER A 32 27.60 -16.34 -14.54
C SER A 32 26.67 -17.49 -14.97
N THR A 33 26.84 -17.99 -16.20
CA THR A 33 25.95 -18.99 -16.81
C THR A 33 26.29 -20.42 -16.40
N SER A 34 25.39 -21.38 -16.69
CA SER A 34 25.49 -22.79 -16.24
C SER A 34 26.70 -23.58 -16.75
N ASN A 35 27.38 -23.09 -17.78
CA ASN A 35 28.62 -23.64 -18.32
C ASN A 35 29.86 -22.82 -17.90
N SER A 36 29.71 -22.02 -16.84
CA SER A 36 30.77 -21.23 -16.25
C SER A 36 31.30 -21.89 -14.99
N THR A 37 32.59 -21.72 -14.75
CA THR A 37 33.23 -22.02 -13.46
C THR A 37 33.68 -20.76 -12.73
N GLY A 38 33.45 -19.58 -13.32
CA GLY A 38 33.69 -18.29 -12.68
C GLY A 38 32.46 -17.81 -11.92
N ASP A 39 32.66 -16.89 -11.00
CA ASP A 39 31.62 -16.32 -10.13
C ASP A 39 30.75 -15.28 -10.86
N GLY A 40 29.65 -14.89 -10.23
CA GLY A 40 28.88 -13.72 -10.66
C GLY A 40 29.74 -12.46 -10.59
N GLY A 41 29.55 -11.54 -11.53
CA GLY A 41 30.40 -10.34 -11.61
C GLY A 41 29.94 -9.22 -10.69
N THR A 42 30.61 -8.07 -10.77
CA THR A 42 30.30 -6.91 -9.93
C THR A 42 29.49 -5.87 -10.69
N ILE A 43 28.39 -5.42 -10.09
CA ILE A 43 27.56 -4.34 -10.58
C ILE A 43 27.67 -3.14 -9.63
N ASN A 44 28.23 -2.03 -10.13
CA ASN A 44 28.35 -0.77 -9.41
C ASN A 44 27.49 0.30 -10.09
N LEU A 45 26.47 0.83 -9.39
CA LEU A 45 25.66 1.93 -9.87
C LEU A 45 25.81 3.14 -8.95
N SER A 46 26.16 4.28 -9.54
CA SER A 46 26.13 5.59 -8.88
C SER A 46 25.09 6.46 -9.59
N ILE A 47 23.91 6.62 -8.98
CA ILE A 47 22.78 7.34 -9.57
C ILE A 47 22.45 8.57 -8.72
N ALA A 48 22.78 9.75 -9.22
CA ALA A 48 22.72 10.98 -8.42
C ALA A 48 21.31 11.33 -7.92
N ASP A 49 20.24 10.87 -8.58
CA ASP A 49 18.87 11.22 -8.23
C ASP A 49 17.95 9.99 -8.08
N THR A 50 17.50 9.36 -9.16
CA THR A 50 16.55 8.24 -9.05
C THR A 50 16.93 7.03 -9.90
N LEU A 51 16.97 5.87 -9.26
CA LEU A 51 16.94 4.55 -9.90
C LEU A 51 15.53 3.97 -9.79
N THR A 52 14.89 3.72 -10.94
CA THR A 52 13.60 3.03 -11.00
C THR A 52 13.74 1.73 -11.76
N VAL A 53 13.35 0.63 -11.12
CA VAL A 53 13.25 -0.70 -11.73
C VAL A 53 11.79 -1.13 -11.65
N ARG A 54 11.14 -1.37 -12.79
CA ARG A 54 9.70 -1.64 -12.81
C ARG A 54 9.25 -2.65 -13.87
N ASN A 55 8.04 -3.16 -13.68
CA ASN A 55 7.32 -4.00 -14.64
C ASN A 55 8.18 -5.20 -15.09
N GLY A 56 8.77 -5.91 -14.13
CA GLY A 56 9.68 -7.05 -14.40
C GLY A 56 11.10 -6.68 -14.86
N GLY A 57 11.50 -5.40 -14.81
CA GLY A 57 12.89 -5.00 -15.00
C GLY A 57 13.82 -5.58 -13.92
N GLN A 58 15.09 -5.83 -14.26
CA GLN A 58 16.02 -6.55 -13.37
C GLN A 58 17.44 -5.97 -13.33
N ILE A 59 18.08 -6.06 -12.17
CA ILE A 59 19.53 -5.91 -12.02
C ILE A 59 20.04 -7.24 -11.44
N SER A 60 20.85 -7.97 -12.20
CA SER A 60 21.26 -9.34 -11.87
C SER A 60 22.77 -9.51 -11.87
N ALA A 61 23.32 -9.91 -10.73
CA ALA A 61 24.68 -10.42 -10.58
C ALA A 61 24.66 -11.88 -10.12
N ALA A 62 23.71 -12.66 -10.65
CA ALA A 62 23.47 -14.04 -10.24
C ALA A 62 24.61 -14.98 -10.66
N SER A 63 24.61 -16.19 -10.10
CA SER A 63 25.44 -17.29 -10.61
C SER A 63 24.65 -18.59 -10.71
N ALA A 64 24.82 -19.31 -11.82
CA ALA A 64 24.15 -20.57 -12.05
C ALA A 64 24.78 -21.75 -11.29
N THR A 65 26.09 -21.75 -11.11
CA THR A 65 26.87 -22.93 -10.67
C THR A 65 27.86 -22.65 -9.55
N THR A 66 28.32 -21.41 -9.43
CA THR A 66 29.38 -20.97 -8.51
C THR A 66 28.85 -19.90 -7.54
N SER A 67 29.72 -19.10 -6.92
CA SER A 67 29.29 -18.09 -5.97
C SER A 67 28.70 -16.86 -6.65
N GLY A 68 27.85 -16.15 -5.91
CA GLY A 68 27.10 -15.00 -6.41
C GLY A 68 27.97 -13.76 -6.55
N GLY A 69 27.54 -12.85 -7.41
CA GLY A 69 28.23 -11.59 -7.62
C GLY A 69 27.91 -10.54 -6.55
N ASN A 70 28.49 -9.35 -6.74
CA ASN A 70 28.32 -8.22 -5.84
C ASN A 70 27.53 -7.11 -6.53
N ILE A 71 26.52 -6.58 -5.86
CA ILE A 71 25.75 -5.43 -6.33
C ILE A 71 25.92 -4.30 -5.32
N ALA A 72 26.52 -3.20 -5.74
CA ALA A 72 26.67 -1.98 -4.96
C ALA A 72 25.88 -0.85 -5.61
N LEU A 73 24.88 -0.34 -4.90
CA LEU A 73 24.05 0.78 -5.34
C LEU A 73 24.29 1.98 -4.43
N ASP A 74 24.69 3.10 -5.01
CA ASP A 74 24.73 4.41 -4.38
C ASP A 74 23.78 5.33 -5.14
N VAL A 75 22.57 5.51 -4.60
CA VAL A 75 21.48 6.20 -5.30
C VAL A 75 20.76 7.14 -4.35
N ALA A 76 20.32 8.33 -4.77
CA ALA A 76 19.56 9.16 -3.83
C ALA A 76 18.17 8.56 -3.52
N ARG A 77 17.55 7.91 -4.51
CA ARG A 77 16.22 7.30 -4.42
C ARG A 77 16.14 6.00 -5.21
N LEU A 78 15.71 4.92 -4.56
CA LEU A 78 15.47 3.62 -5.19
C LEU A 78 13.98 3.30 -5.23
N ARG A 79 13.49 2.94 -6.41
CA ARG A 79 12.08 2.60 -6.64
C ARG A 79 11.97 1.25 -7.34
N LEU A 80 11.39 0.28 -6.66
CA LEU A 80 11.10 -1.06 -7.18
C LEU A 80 9.58 -1.24 -7.25
N PHE A 81 9.04 -1.44 -8.46
CA PHE A 81 7.59 -1.57 -8.66
C PHE A 81 7.21 -2.72 -9.58
N ASN A 82 6.05 -3.32 -9.36
CA ASN A 82 5.43 -4.27 -10.30
C ASN A 82 6.42 -5.37 -10.71
N GLY A 83 6.99 -6.08 -9.74
CA GLY A 83 7.99 -7.12 -9.98
C GLY A 83 9.38 -6.63 -10.39
N GLY A 84 9.71 -5.35 -10.20
CA GLY A 84 11.08 -4.85 -10.38
C GLY A 84 12.02 -5.46 -9.34
N ALA A 85 13.15 -6.03 -9.78
CA ALA A 85 14.00 -6.84 -8.91
C ALA A 85 15.49 -6.50 -8.99
N ILE A 86 16.17 -6.67 -7.86
CA ILE A 86 17.63 -6.70 -7.75
C ILE A 86 17.99 -8.09 -7.21
N SER A 87 18.85 -8.83 -7.91
CA SER A 87 19.16 -10.22 -7.55
C SER A 87 20.64 -10.52 -7.67
N ALA A 88 21.23 -11.01 -6.59
CA ALA A 88 22.53 -11.67 -6.55
C ALA A 88 22.39 -13.16 -6.17
N THR A 89 21.26 -13.76 -6.57
CA THR A 89 20.91 -15.13 -6.21
C THR A 89 21.81 -16.16 -6.88
N VAL A 90 22.08 -17.25 -6.17
CA VAL A 90 22.92 -18.36 -6.63
C VAL A 90 22.11 -19.64 -6.77
N TYR A 91 22.26 -20.29 -7.92
CA TYR A 91 21.60 -21.54 -8.24
C TYR A 91 22.50 -22.78 -8.13
N GLY A 92 23.75 -22.59 -7.72
CA GLY A 92 24.78 -23.62 -7.58
C GLY A 92 24.58 -24.60 -6.41
N GLY A 93 25.62 -25.43 -6.22
CA GLY A 93 25.65 -26.54 -5.25
C GLY A 93 25.98 -26.13 -3.81
N PHE A 94 26.23 -27.11 -2.95
CA PHE A 94 26.51 -26.92 -1.51
C PHE A 94 27.75 -26.08 -1.20
N ASP A 95 28.72 -26.05 -2.11
CA ASP A 95 29.99 -25.31 -1.96
C ASP A 95 29.91 -23.85 -2.44
N THR A 96 28.70 -23.34 -2.69
CA THR A 96 28.49 -21.97 -3.17
C THR A 96 28.01 -21.04 -2.07
N GLU A 97 28.23 -19.74 -2.25
CA GLU A 97 27.72 -18.70 -1.35
C GLU A 97 26.89 -17.71 -2.16
N GLY A 98 25.74 -17.30 -1.63
CA GLY A 98 24.89 -16.27 -2.20
C GLY A 98 25.66 -14.95 -2.35
N GLY A 99 25.24 -14.12 -3.31
CA GLY A 99 25.93 -12.86 -3.58
C GLY A 99 25.75 -11.81 -2.48
N ASN A 100 26.44 -10.68 -2.64
CA ASN A 100 26.31 -9.55 -1.71
C ASN A 100 25.58 -8.40 -2.39
N VAL A 101 24.59 -7.83 -1.70
CA VAL A 101 23.85 -6.66 -2.15
C VAL A 101 23.99 -5.57 -1.11
N THR A 102 24.67 -4.47 -1.46
CA THR A 102 24.80 -3.29 -0.63
C THR A 102 24.08 -2.12 -1.30
N ILE A 103 23.13 -1.52 -0.59
CA ILE A 103 22.35 -0.38 -1.08
C ILE A 103 22.52 0.78 -0.11
N ASN A 104 23.12 1.86 -0.58
CA ASN A 104 23.13 3.15 0.06
C ASN A 104 22.11 4.04 -0.66
N SER A 105 21.06 4.44 0.03
CA SER A 105 20.05 5.32 -0.55
C SER A 105 19.42 6.26 0.45
N GLY A 106 19.00 7.46 0.03
CA GLY A 106 18.18 8.31 0.90
C GLY A 106 16.85 7.64 1.22
N ASN A 107 16.14 7.19 0.18
CA ASN A 107 14.88 6.45 0.34
C ASN A 107 14.80 5.24 -0.59
N ILE A 108 14.09 4.22 -0.11
CA ILE A 108 13.81 3.00 -0.87
C ILE A 108 12.31 2.74 -0.78
N VAL A 109 11.68 2.53 -1.94
CA VAL A 109 10.26 2.20 -2.06
C VAL A 109 10.13 0.94 -2.90
N ALA A 110 9.65 -0.15 -2.30
CA ALA A 110 9.45 -1.44 -2.93
C ALA A 110 7.96 -1.86 -2.84
N LEU A 111 7.20 -1.68 -3.93
CA LEU A 111 5.77 -1.98 -3.96
C LEU A 111 5.40 -2.97 -5.07
N ASN A 112 4.26 -3.63 -4.93
CA ASN A 112 3.68 -4.57 -5.90
C ASN A 112 4.71 -5.63 -6.35
N GLY A 113 5.34 -6.29 -5.38
CA GLY A 113 6.32 -7.35 -5.63
C GLY A 113 7.72 -6.86 -6.01
N GLY A 114 8.07 -5.62 -5.65
CA GLY A 114 9.47 -5.18 -5.70
C GLY A 114 10.32 -5.98 -4.71
N ALA A 115 11.47 -6.50 -5.15
CA ALA A 115 12.30 -7.40 -4.33
C ALA A 115 13.81 -7.21 -4.53
N ILE A 116 14.56 -7.51 -3.49
CA ILE A 116 16.02 -7.52 -3.41
C ILE A 116 16.41 -8.88 -2.82
N THR A 117 17.08 -9.70 -3.63
CA THR A 117 17.39 -11.08 -3.26
C THR A 117 18.87 -11.41 -3.41
N ALA A 118 19.37 -12.23 -2.49
CA ALA A 118 20.73 -12.73 -2.43
C ALA A 118 20.70 -14.21 -1.97
N GLN A 119 19.74 -14.98 -2.48
CA GLN A 119 19.49 -16.33 -2.00
C GLN A 119 20.53 -17.32 -2.51
N ALA A 120 20.59 -18.49 -1.88
CA ALA A 120 21.32 -19.64 -2.40
C ALA A 120 20.43 -20.88 -2.50
N ASN A 121 20.60 -21.67 -3.56
CA ASN A 121 19.84 -22.89 -3.79
C ASN A 121 20.29 -24.01 -2.83
N GLN A 122 21.57 -24.38 -2.82
CA GLN A 122 22.12 -25.42 -1.94
C GLN A 122 23.24 -24.92 -1.04
N GLY A 123 23.86 -23.78 -1.40
CA GLY A 123 24.94 -23.15 -0.67
C GLY A 123 24.50 -22.36 0.56
N ARG A 124 25.39 -21.50 1.05
CA ARG A 124 25.07 -20.49 2.07
C ARG A 124 24.34 -19.32 1.44
N GLY A 125 23.31 -18.80 2.10
CA GLY A 125 22.63 -17.58 1.69
C GLY A 125 23.59 -16.39 1.69
N GLY A 126 23.26 -15.35 0.91
CA GLY A 126 24.11 -14.19 0.69
C GLY A 126 24.00 -13.12 1.77
N ASN A 127 24.46 -11.91 1.47
CA ASN A 127 24.35 -10.80 2.41
C ASN A 127 23.63 -9.61 1.77
N ILE A 128 22.63 -9.08 2.46
CA ILE A 128 21.91 -7.87 2.06
C ILE A 128 22.14 -6.81 3.13
N LEU A 129 22.81 -5.72 2.77
CA LEU A 129 23.00 -4.55 3.60
C LEU A 129 22.26 -3.36 3.00
N ILE A 130 21.28 -2.85 3.73
CA ILE A 130 20.51 -1.66 3.37
C ILE A 130 20.87 -0.53 4.32
N ASN A 131 21.46 0.52 3.77
CA ASN A 131 21.68 1.79 4.44
C ASN A 131 20.75 2.83 3.80
N ALA A 132 19.61 3.08 4.44
CA ALA A 132 18.71 4.13 3.98
C ALA A 132 18.07 4.91 5.12
N GLU A 133 17.63 6.14 4.81
CA GLU A 133 16.90 6.96 5.79
C GLU A 133 15.44 6.49 5.92
N VAL A 134 14.87 5.91 4.86
CA VAL A 134 13.50 5.38 4.83
C VAL A 134 13.44 4.14 3.94
N PHE A 135 12.80 3.08 4.45
CA PHE A 135 12.43 1.89 3.67
C PHE A 135 10.92 1.65 3.76
N LEU A 136 10.24 1.72 2.60
CA LEU A 136 8.80 1.50 2.47
C LEU A 136 8.53 0.25 1.63
N HIS A 137 7.68 -0.65 2.12
CA HIS A 137 7.19 -1.78 1.36
C HIS A 137 5.71 -2.10 1.64
N ASP A 138 5.07 -2.78 0.69
CA ASP A 138 3.68 -3.27 0.80
C ASP A 138 3.57 -4.77 1.08
N ALA A 139 4.71 -5.47 1.12
CA ALA A 139 4.76 -6.89 1.42
C ALA A 139 4.36 -7.18 2.87
N ALA A 140 3.77 -8.36 3.10
CA ALA A 140 3.29 -8.79 4.42
C ALA A 140 4.43 -9.14 5.40
N SER A 141 5.62 -9.41 4.89
CA SER A 141 6.84 -9.63 5.67
C SER A 141 8.03 -9.03 4.95
N THR A 142 9.01 -8.53 5.70
CA THR A 142 10.28 -8.04 5.16
C THR A 142 11.02 -9.11 4.36
N ASP A 143 10.89 -10.40 4.70
CA ASP A 143 11.55 -11.52 3.99
C ASP A 143 11.02 -11.74 2.55
N GLN A 144 9.87 -11.16 2.22
CA GLN A 144 9.33 -11.17 0.85
C GLN A 144 10.00 -10.12 -0.04
N VAL A 145 10.61 -9.10 0.56
CA VAL A 145 11.29 -8.00 -0.15
C VAL A 145 12.79 -8.15 -0.05
N LEU A 146 13.32 -8.44 1.14
CA LEU A 146 14.74 -8.64 1.39
C LEU A 146 14.95 -10.11 1.71
N ASN A 147 15.52 -10.87 0.78
CA ASN A 147 15.69 -12.30 0.97
C ASN A 147 17.11 -12.78 0.67
N ALA A 148 17.84 -13.13 1.72
CA ALA A 148 19.19 -13.69 1.65
C ALA A 148 19.24 -15.16 2.11
N SER A 149 18.11 -15.87 2.12
CA SER A 149 18.03 -17.22 2.68
C SER A 149 18.70 -18.29 1.81
N SER A 150 18.96 -19.46 2.38
CA SER A 150 19.27 -20.67 1.65
C SER A 150 18.05 -21.59 1.61
N ARG A 151 17.99 -22.54 0.66
CA ARG A 151 17.02 -23.64 0.77
C ARG A 151 17.49 -24.74 1.72
N ILE A 152 18.75 -24.69 2.16
CA ILE A 152 19.28 -25.57 3.19
C ILE A 152 19.09 -24.91 4.55
N THR A 153 18.28 -25.53 5.40
CA THR A 153 18.00 -25.03 6.74
C THR A 153 19.28 -24.83 7.54
N GLY A 154 19.45 -23.63 8.11
CA GLY A 154 20.60 -23.27 8.93
C GLY A 154 21.78 -22.68 8.15
N ASN A 155 21.69 -22.60 6.82
CA ASN A 155 22.65 -21.93 5.96
C ASN A 155 22.16 -20.57 5.48
N ASP A 156 21.22 -19.94 6.17
CA ASP A 156 20.70 -18.64 5.78
C ASP A 156 21.77 -17.56 5.86
N GLY A 157 21.68 -16.63 4.91
CA GLY A 157 22.53 -15.47 4.86
C GLY A 157 22.10 -14.38 5.84
N THR A 158 22.69 -13.20 5.70
CA THR A 158 22.39 -12.07 6.59
C THR A 158 21.58 -10.99 5.85
N VAL A 159 20.56 -10.46 6.53
CA VAL A 159 19.84 -9.27 6.10
C VAL A 159 19.99 -8.22 7.19
N GLN A 160 20.69 -7.14 6.89
CA GLN A 160 20.83 -5.99 7.76
C GLN A 160 20.14 -4.78 7.11
N ASN A 161 19.02 -4.38 7.71
CA ASN A 161 18.32 -3.16 7.33
C ASN A 161 18.53 -2.08 8.39
N ASN A 162 19.34 -1.08 8.06
CA ASN A 162 19.62 0.06 8.95
C ASN A 162 18.59 1.20 8.80
N ALA A 163 17.57 1.05 7.93
CA ALA A 163 16.51 2.03 7.76
C ALA A 163 15.38 1.84 8.77
N PRO A 164 14.68 2.92 9.19
CA PRO A 164 13.40 2.81 9.89
C PRO A 164 12.39 2.07 9.00
N ASN A 165 11.98 0.87 9.41
CA ASN A 165 11.01 0.08 8.66
C ASN A 165 9.60 0.63 8.90
N THR A 166 8.95 1.15 7.84
CA THR A 166 7.54 1.56 7.88
C THR A 166 6.74 0.60 7.01
N ASP A 167 6.07 -0.35 7.66
CA ASP A 167 5.16 -1.29 7.00
C ASP A 167 3.84 -0.58 6.62
N LEU A 168 3.55 -0.53 5.32
CA LEU A 168 2.33 0.09 4.78
C LEU A 168 1.13 -0.88 4.75
N SER A 169 1.35 -2.18 4.97
CA SER A 169 0.29 -3.21 4.91
C SER A 169 -0.74 -3.08 6.03
N GLY A 170 -0.33 -2.57 7.20
CA GLY A 170 -1.21 -2.30 8.34
C GLY A 170 -2.00 -0.98 8.27
N SER A 171 -1.69 -0.11 7.30
CA SER A 171 -2.28 1.24 7.17
C SER A 171 -3.03 1.44 5.85
N LEU A 172 -3.48 0.35 5.24
CA LEU A 172 -4.47 0.39 4.16
C LEU A 172 -5.81 0.00 4.77
N THR A 173 -6.44 0.96 5.46
CA THR A 173 -7.87 0.87 5.75
C THR A 173 -8.59 0.70 4.43
N VAL A 174 -9.20 -0.47 4.21
CA VAL A 174 -10.17 -0.68 3.14
C VAL A 174 -11.18 0.44 3.27
N LEU A 175 -11.32 1.28 2.24
CA LEU A 175 -12.36 2.28 2.21
C LEU A 175 -13.68 1.53 2.43
N PRO A 176 -14.40 1.74 3.54
CA PRO A 176 -15.57 0.94 3.84
C PRO A 176 -16.56 1.09 2.70
N THR A 177 -16.78 0.01 1.92
CA THR A 177 -17.77 -0.02 0.83
C THR A 177 -19.17 -0.20 1.40
N ASN A 178 -19.50 0.54 2.45
CA ASN A 178 -20.89 0.87 2.72
C ASN A 178 -21.30 1.81 1.58
N TYR A 179 -21.79 1.21 0.50
CA TYR A 179 -22.76 1.90 -0.33
C TYR A 179 -23.84 2.37 0.63
N LEU A 180 -23.92 3.69 0.86
CA LEU A 180 -25.18 4.25 1.30
C LEU A 180 -26.18 3.83 0.23
N SER A 181 -27.05 2.89 0.60
CA SER A 181 -28.22 2.56 -0.17
C SER A 181 -28.96 3.87 -0.45
N ALA A 182 -29.02 4.29 -1.71
CA ALA A 182 -29.87 5.40 -2.11
C ALA A 182 -31.36 5.12 -1.79
N ALA A 183 -31.73 3.87 -1.47
CA ALA A 183 -33.05 3.52 -0.98
C ALA A 183 -33.28 3.94 0.48
N ASP A 184 -32.23 4.06 1.31
CA ASP A 184 -32.35 4.51 2.71
C ASP A 184 -32.26 6.04 2.85
N GLN A 185 -31.83 6.75 1.80
CA GLN A 185 -31.90 8.22 1.70
C GLN A 185 -33.16 8.73 0.98
N LEU A 186 -34.00 7.83 0.46
CA LEU A 186 -35.39 8.16 0.18
C LEU A 186 -36.13 8.18 1.52
N GLY A 187 -35.94 9.25 2.28
CA GLY A 187 -36.77 9.53 3.44
C GLY A 187 -38.24 9.40 3.03
N ASP A 188 -39.00 8.66 3.82
CA ASP A 188 -40.45 8.53 3.68
C ASP A 188 -41.04 9.87 3.30
N ARG A 189 -41.51 9.97 2.06
CA ARG A 189 -42.25 11.15 1.62
C ARG A 189 -43.46 11.24 2.54
N CYS A 190 -43.57 12.31 3.31
CA CYS A 190 -44.83 12.71 3.91
C CYS A 190 -45.83 12.92 2.75
N GLY A 191 -46.61 11.89 2.44
CA GLY A 191 -47.35 11.84 1.18
C GLY A 191 -48.17 10.58 0.96
N THR A 192 -49.11 10.34 1.88
CA THR A 192 -50.44 9.77 1.58
C THR A 192 -50.52 8.33 1.06
N SER A 193 -50.49 7.36 1.98
CA SER A 193 -51.21 6.09 1.81
C SER A 193 -52.69 6.29 2.20
N ASP A 194 -53.40 7.18 1.51
CA ASP A 194 -54.85 7.33 1.69
C ASP A 194 -55.55 7.15 0.32
N PRO A 195 -56.28 6.03 0.11
CA PRO A 195 -56.89 5.69 -1.18
C PRO A 195 -57.97 6.69 -1.66
N ASP A 196 -58.28 7.71 -0.85
CA ASP A 196 -59.29 8.74 -1.17
C ASP A 196 -58.71 10.04 -1.76
N SER A 197 -57.39 10.11 -1.98
CA SER A 197 -56.71 11.30 -2.53
C SER A 197 -56.55 11.30 -4.06
N ARG A 198 -57.53 10.78 -4.80
CA ARG A 198 -57.58 10.99 -6.25
C ARG A 198 -58.08 12.41 -6.54
N GLY A 199 -57.19 13.24 -7.10
CA GLY A 199 -57.50 14.62 -7.48
C GLY A 199 -58.76 14.69 -8.36
N ARG A 200 -59.79 15.39 -7.87
CA ARG A 200 -61.07 15.60 -8.57
C ARG A 200 -61.10 17.00 -9.14
N PHE A 201 -61.21 17.10 -10.46
CA PHE A 201 -61.46 18.38 -11.14
C PHE A 201 -62.95 18.73 -11.03
N ILE A 202 -63.28 19.85 -10.39
CA ILE A 202 -64.65 20.36 -10.28
C ILE A 202 -64.71 21.68 -11.02
N VAL A 203 -65.51 21.74 -12.09
CA VAL A 203 -65.84 23.00 -12.74
C VAL A 203 -66.94 23.65 -11.91
N GLN A 204 -66.57 24.59 -11.03
CA GLN A 204 -67.56 25.48 -10.40
C GLN A 204 -68.09 26.44 -11.46
N GLY A 205 -69.31 26.21 -11.94
CA GLY A 205 -70.08 27.27 -12.60
C GLY A 205 -70.33 28.40 -11.60
N ARG A 206 -70.37 29.65 -12.08
CA ARG A 206 -70.88 30.79 -11.29
C ARG A 206 -72.40 30.64 -11.12
N GLY A 207 -72.81 29.70 -10.28
CA GLY A 207 -74.19 29.51 -9.85
C GLY A 207 -74.48 30.40 -8.65
N GLY A 208 -74.90 31.64 -8.93
CA GLY A 208 -75.35 32.58 -7.91
C GLY A 208 -75.54 33.98 -8.52
N LEU A 209 -76.73 34.56 -8.30
CA LEU A 209 -76.98 35.99 -8.53
C LEU A 209 -76.01 36.82 -7.68
N LEU A 210 -75.46 37.89 -8.26
CA LEU A 210 -74.57 38.80 -7.53
C LEU A 210 -75.33 39.42 -6.34
N PRO A 211 -74.69 39.57 -5.16
CA PRO A 211 -75.21 40.39 -4.08
C PRO A 211 -75.46 41.83 -4.58
N GLY A 212 -76.56 42.43 -4.13
CA GLY A 212 -76.83 43.84 -4.37
C GLY A 212 -75.79 44.73 -3.69
N PRO A 213 -75.62 45.98 -4.17
CA PRO A 213 -74.53 46.88 -3.77
C PRO A 213 -74.45 47.23 -2.27
N ASP A 214 -75.44 46.89 -1.46
CA ASP A 214 -75.51 47.28 -0.04
C ASP A 214 -75.35 46.11 0.97
N ASP A 215 -75.00 44.90 0.50
CA ASP A 215 -74.86 43.72 1.38
C ASP A 215 -73.41 43.53 1.91
N PRO A 216 -73.17 43.41 3.24
CA PRO A 216 -71.83 43.28 3.79
C PRO A 216 -71.24 41.88 3.58
N ALA A 217 -70.09 41.82 2.90
CA ALA A 217 -69.37 40.57 2.62
C ALA A 217 -68.82 39.92 3.91
N THR A 218 -69.36 38.75 4.27
CA THR A 218 -68.83 37.93 5.39
C THR A 218 -67.81 36.92 4.88
N VAL A 219 -66.54 37.33 4.82
CA VAL A 219 -65.43 36.38 4.61
C VAL A 219 -64.92 35.94 5.98
N ARG A 220 -65.25 34.70 6.40
CA ARG A 220 -64.59 34.04 7.54
C ARG A 220 -63.33 33.32 7.03
N PRO A 221 -62.10 33.71 7.42
CA PRO A 221 -60.93 32.90 7.14
C PRO A 221 -60.89 31.69 8.08
N VAL A 222 -60.90 30.48 7.49
CA VAL A 222 -60.58 29.24 8.20
C VAL A 222 -59.08 29.25 8.50
N ARG A 223 -58.69 29.33 9.78
CA ARG A 223 -57.29 29.14 10.20
C ARG A 223 -57.03 27.65 10.41
N CYS A 224 -56.18 27.06 9.58
CA CYS A 224 -55.57 25.76 9.88
C CYS A 224 -54.48 25.94 10.94
N ARG A 225 -54.58 25.23 12.07
CA ARG A 225 -53.52 25.12 13.08
C ARG A 225 -52.91 23.73 12.98
N ALA A 226 -51.60 23.63 12.77
CA ALA A 226 -50.88 22.36 12.84
C ALA A 226 -50.71 21.96 14.32
N ALA A 227 -50.87 20.67 14.62
CA ALA A 227 -50.60 20.09 15.94
C ALA A 227 -49.07 19.94 16.15
N PRO A 228 -48.55 20.13 17.37
CA PRO A 228 -47.13 19.96 17.64
C PRO A 228 -46.73 18.46 17.60
N PRO A 229 -45.47 18.15 17.21
CA PRO A 229 -45.00 16.78 17.16
C PRO A 229 -44.86 16.18 18.56
N THR A 230 -45.30 14.93 18.70
CA THR A 230 -45.16 14.12 19.91
C THR A 230 -43.73 13.59 20.03
N SER A 231 -42.99 14.03 21.05
CA SER A 231 -41.67 13.50 21.39
C SER A 231 -41.83 12.12 22.06
N ALA A 232 -41.54 11.05 21.33
CA ALA A 232 -41.33 9.72 21.92
C ALA A 232 -39.92 9.68 22.55
N GLY A 233 -39.87 9.57 23.87
CA GLY A 233 -38.64 9.47 24.63
C GLY A 233 -37.88 8.18 24.32
N THR A 234 -36.61 8.32 23.96
CA THR A 234 -35.62 7.26 24.09
C THR A 234 -34.61 7.71 25.14
N THR A 235 -34.62 7.02 26.27
CA THR A 235 -33.68 7.16 27.36
C THR A 235 -32.28 6.73 26.88
N PRO A 236 -31.22 7.54 27.07
CA PRO A 236 -29.86 7.12 26.80
C PRO A 236 -29.40 6.03 27.80
N PRO A 237 -28.59 5.04 27.39
CA PRO A 237 -28.01 4.07 28.32
C PRO A 237 -27.04 4.74 29.29
N ALA A 238 -27.03 4.24 30.53
CA ALA A 238 -26.20 4.75 31.62
C ALA A 238 -24.69 4.56 31.34
N LEU A 239 -23.91 5.62 31.56
CA LEU A 239 -22.45 5.58 31.55
C LEU A 239 -21.96 4.85 32.81
N SER A 240 -21.34 3.68 32.62
CA SER A 240 -20.61 2.96 33.67
C SER A 240 -19.31 3.71 33.97
N SER A 241 -19.22 4.31 35.15
CA SER A 241 -18.02 4.94 35.69
C SER A 241 -17.08 3.88 36.28
N ALA A 242 -16.10 3.44 35.50
CA ALA A 242 -14.95 2.70 36.01
C ALA A 242 -14.03 3.67 36.78
N SER A 243 -14.18 3.71 38.10
CA SER A 243 -13.26 4.40 38.99
C SER A 243 -12.06 3.50 39.25
N THR A 244 -10.97 3.72 38.51
CA THR A 244 -9.68 3.07 38.79
C THR A 244 -8.78 4.06 39.50
N LEU A 245 -8.50 3.77 40.78
CA LEU A 245 -7.57 4.51 41.63
C LEU A 245 -6.16 4.48 41.01
N VAL A 246 -5.64 5.66 40.65
CA VAL A 246 -4.22 5.86 40.29
C VAL A 246 -3.44 6.09 41.58
N THR A 247 -2.66 5.11 42.00
CA THR A 247 -1.71 5.24 43.11
C THR A 247 -0.47 6.01 42.63
N ALA A 248 -0.16 7.13 43.30
CA ALA A 248 1.02 7.95 43.03
C ALA A 248 2.31 7.19 43.36
N ALA A 249 3.26 7.18 42.41
CA ALA A 249 4.61 6.68 42.61
C ALA A 249 5.41 7.60 43.56
N GLN A 250 6.12 7.00 44.50
CA GLN A 250 6.91 7.71 45.51
C GLN A 250 8.29 8.15 44.98
N GLY A 251 8.59 9.42 45.25
CA GLY A 251 9.89 10.06 45.53
C GLY A 251 11.18 9.43 45.02
N PHE A 252 11.85 10.16 44.13
CA PHE A 252 13.31 10.15 44.01
C PHE A 252 13.94 10.87 45.20
N GLY A 253 14.69 10.14 46.02
CA GLY A 253 15.54 10.67 47.08
C GLY A 253 17.01 10.58 46.68
N ASN A 254 17.72 11.72 46.80
CA ASN A 254 19.17 11.86 46.66
C ASN A 254 19.94 10.94 47.61
N ARG A 255 20.93 10.22 47.08
CA ARG A 255 22.32 10.12 47.58
C ARG A 255 23.22 9.46 46.55
#